data_AF-A0AA37WED2-F1
#
_entry.id   AF-A0AA37WED2-F1
#
_cell.length_a   1.000
_cell.length_b   1.000
_cell.length_c   1.000
_cell.angle_alpha   90.00
_cell.angle_beta   90.00
_cell.angle_gamma   90.00
#
_symmetry.space_group_name_H-M   'P 1'
#
loop_
_entity.id
_entity.type
_entity.pdbx_description
1 polymer ?
#
loop_
_entity_poly.entity_id
_entity_poly.type
_entity_poly.pdbx_seq_one_letter_code
_entity_poly.pdbx_strand_id
1 'polypeptide(L)'
;MRIILCLLSFLYFNIAAAQLSYTAEQHFSVGTSIEYEVTNLVNLDVDFSTTGENTNWEYLDFTQTRKDTTDFIDPEDSGYKSSFCLSNFYVFNCNSKFDEVTSVAVKGADTLGFGEIKAENIVRHYLKNDNAYSETMIGMTVAVNGISIPVGIEYEKADTQLAFPLAFGKVDSSESRLVIDLESIGVNARIARNGRRLNSVDGSGTLKTPAGTYNNVIKMKTLIFNMDTTSYDSSIFPISTTMVEYKWYAEGFSGPVLQASGVVLGDSEVISEVRYQKNAEVSSLSNVAKANNVAIFPNPFHSELNIRSTDFEVDEIKIYNVLGQCVFSHETESNHTSIQPKLKTGYYFLVIYSDGKRAITRKITSL
;
A
#
# COMPACT_ATOMS: atom_id res chain seq x y z
N MET A 1 55.48 -27.78 -44.17
CA MET A 1 54.66 -26.56 -44.33
C MET A 1 53.23 -27.05 -44.51
N ARG A 2 52.24 -26.90 -43.63
CA ARG A 2 51.89 -25.94 -42.58
C ARG A 2 51.13 -26.70 -41.47
N ILE A 3 51.40 -26.40 -40.21
CA ILE A 3 50.52 -26.77 -39.09
C ILE A 3 49.60 -25.57 -38.86
N ILE A 4 48.30 -25.74 -39.09
CA ILE A 4 47.29 -24.70 -38.85
C ILE A 4 46.91 -24.80 -37.38
N LEU A 5 47.33 -23.81 -36.59
CA LEU A 5 46.98 -23.65 -35.20
C LEU A 5 45.65 -22.88 -35.13
N CYS A 6 44.53 -23.57 -34.92
CA CYS A 6 43.24 -22.92 -34.64
C CYS A 6 43.25 -22.39 -33.21
N LEU A 7 43.31 -21.07 -33.05
CA LEU A 7 43.13 -20.39 -31.77
C LEU A 7 41.64 -20.34 -31.45
N LEU A 8 41.17 -21.12 -30.48
CA LEU A 8 39.83 -21.00 -29.92
C LEU A 8 39.83 -19.86 -28.88
N SER A 9 39.29 -18.70 -29.24
CA SER A 9 39.05 -17.62 -28.26
C SER A 9 37.78 -17.92 -27.48
N PHE A 10 37.91 -18.27 -26.19
CA PHE A 10 36.79 -18.31 -25.26
C PHE A 10 36.34 -16.87 -24.98
N LEU A 11 35.20 -16.44 -25.56
CA LEU A 11 34.51 -15.23 -25.15
C LEU A 11 33.88 -15.49 -23.78
N TYR A 12 34.47 -14.93 -22.72
CA TYR A 12 33.83 -14.84 -21.41
C TYR A 12 32.74 -13.77 -21.48
N PHE A 13 31.48 -14.18 -21.58
CA PHE A 13 30.34 -13.31 -21.31
C PHE A 13 30.23 -13.14 -19.78
N ASN A 14 30.66 -11.98 -19.27
CA ASN A 14 30.25 -11.56 -17.93
C ASN A 14 28.76 -11.22 -17.99
N ILE A 15 27.92 -12.12 -17.48
CA ILE A 15 26.52 -11.80 -17.18
C ILE A 15 26.57 -10.94 -15.91
N ALA A 16 26.65 -9.62 -16.06
CA ALA A 16 26.39 -8.73 -14.95
C ALA A 16 24.90 -8.90 -14.58
N ALA A 17 24.63 -9.42 -13.38
CA ALA A 17 23.26 -9.41 -12.85
C ALA A 17 22.84 -7.94 -12.75
N ALA A 18 21.75 -7.58 -13.43
CA ALA A 18 21.22 -6.22 -13.36
C ALA A 18 20.75 -5.96 -11.93
N GLN A 19 21.20 -4.85 -11.32
CA GLN A 19 20.70 -4.40 -10.02
C GLN A 19 19.19 -4.13 -10.13
N LEU A 20 18.43 -4.48 -9.08
CA LEU A 20 16.98 -4.27 -9.04
C LEU A 20 16.61 -2.81 -9.35
N SER A 21 15.66 -2.66 -10.27
CA SER A 21 14.98 -1.41 -10.56
C SER A 21 13.51 -1.57 -10.18
N TYR A 22 13.08 -0.97 -9.07
CA TYR A 22 11.72 -1.08 -8.56
C TYR A 22 10.77 -0.09 -9.27
N THR A 23 9.77 -0.59 -10.00
CA THR A 23 8.91 0.23 -10.86
C THR A 23 7.54 0.51 -10.25
N ALA A 24 6.79 1.45 -10.85
CA ALA A 24 5.41 1.76 -10.46
C ALA A 24 4.45 0.56 -10.58
N GLU A 25 4.72 -0.35 -11.52
CA GLU A 25 3.93 -1.57 -11.75
C GLU A 25 4.09 -2.58 -10.61
N GLN A 26 5.29 -2.69 -10.05
CA GLN A 26 5.56 -3.53 -8.87
C GLN A 26 4.99 -2.92 -7.59
N HIS A 27 4.78 -1.61 -7.58
CA HIS A 27 4.15 -0.94 -6.47
C HIS A 27 2.66 -1.29 -6.38
N PHE A 28 2.12 -1.34 -5.17
CA PHE A 28 0.75 -1.78 -4.89
C PHE A 28 -0.30 -1.10 -5.78
N SER A 29 -1.37 -1.83 -6.07
CA SER A 29 -2.55 -1.38 -6.83
C SER A 29 -3.82 -1.52 -5.99
N VAL A 30 -4.92 -0.94 -6.48
CA VAL A 30 -6.25 -1.20 -5.91
C VAL A 30 -6.49 -2.72 -5.80
N GLY A 31 -7.00 -3.14 -4.64
CA GLY A 31 -7.21 -4.54 -4.27
C GLY A 31 -6.00 -5.21 -3.60
N THR A 32 -4.84 -4.55 -3.53
CA THR A 32 -3.68 -5.10 -2.80
C THR A 32 -3.95 -5.05 -1.30
N SER A 33 -3.60 -6.13 -0.58
CA SER A 33 -3.61 -6.17 0.87
C SER A 33 -2.27 -6.73 1.35
N ILE A 34 -1.61 -6.02 2.27
CA ILE A 34 -0.29 -6.40 2.77
C ILE A 34 -0.35 -6.55 4.29
N GLU A 35 0.00 -7.74 4.78
CA GLU A 35 0.13 -8.04 6.21
C GLU A 35 1.58 -7.80 6.65
N TYR A 36 1.74 -6.94 7.66
CA TYR A 36 3.00 -6.63 8.29
C TYR A 36 3.04 -7.18 9.72
N GLU A 37 4.15 -7.78 10.06
CA GLU A 37 4.51 -8.04 11.45
C GLU A 37 5.31 -6.85 11.97
N VAL A 38 4.87 -6.28 13.09
CA VAL A 38 5.48 -5.08 13.64
C VAL A 38 6.11 -5.37 14.99
N THR A 39 7.28 -4.80 15.19
CA THR A 39 8.07 -4.82 16.42
C THR A 39 8.32 -3.39 16.85
N ASN A 40 7.84 -3.02 18.03
CA ASN A 40 8.22 -1.76 18.66
C ASN A 40 9.59 -1.94 19.32
N LEU A 41 10.57 -1.14 18.91
CA LEU A 41 11.91 -1.22 19.45
C LEU A 41 12.00 -0.45 20.77
N VAL A 42 12.51 -1.13 21.79
CA VAL A 42 12.91 -0.54 23.07
C VAL A 42 14.44 -0.43 23.16
N ASN A 43 15.16 -1.21 22.35
CA ASN A 43 16.62 -1.26 22.32
C ASN A 43 17.18 -0.49 21.11
N LEU A 44 18.20 0.35 21.33
CA LEU A 44 18.79 1.27 20.36
C LEU A 44 19.94 0.67 19.53
N ASP A 45 20.35 -0.57 19.80
CA ASP A 45 21.59 -1.15 19.27
C ASP A 45 21.48 -1.76 17.85
N VAL A 46 20.32 -1.67 17.18
CA VAL A 46 20.15 -2.22 15.83
C VAL A 46 20.59 -1.18 14.78
N ASP A 47 21.64 -1.50 14.03
CA ASP A 47 22.12 -0.63 12.95
C ASP A 47 21.31 -0.84 11.66
N PHE A 48 20.56 0.19 11.28
CA PHE A 48 19.89 0.28 9.97
C PHE A 48 20.65 1.18 8.99
N SER A 49 21.77 1.78 9.37
CA SER A 49 22.49 2.77 8.57
C SER A 49 23.41 2.16 7.52
N THR A 50 23.81 0.89 7.65
CA THR A 50 24.70 0.21 6.68
C THR A 50 24.19 0.26 5.23
N THR A 51 25.02 0.76 4.31
CA THR A 51 24.75 1.06 2.87
C THR A 51 25.72 0.33 1.93
N GLY A 52 25.60 0.57 0.61
CA GLY A 52 26.55 0.07 -0.40
C GLY A 52 25.99 -0.99 -1.36
N GLU A 53 26.80 -1.38 -2.34
CA GLU A 53 26.46 -2.46 -3.28
C GLU A 53 26.79 -3.83 -2.71
N ASN A 54 25.95 -4.83 -3.03
CA ASN A 54 26.09 -6.21 -2.57
C ASN A 54 26.16 -6.36 -1.05
N THR A 55 25.45 -5.49 -0.33
CA THR A 55 25.37 -5.48 1.13
C THR A 55 24.48 -6.61 1.62
N ASN A 56 24.91 -7.28 2.69
CA ASN A 56 24.12 -8.30 3.38
C ASN A 56 23.53 -7.72 4.66
N TRP A 57 22.21 -7.58 4.72
CA TRP A 57 21.48 -7.18 5.93
C TRP A 57 20.84 -8.41 6.57
N GLU A 58 21.05 -8.59 7.86
CA GLU A 58 20.45 -9.69 8.62
C GLU A 58 19.74 -9.13 9.86
N TYR A 59 18.41 -9.24 9.88
CA TYR A 59 17.59 -8.83 11.01
C TYR A 59 16.63 -9.95 11.39
N LEU A 60 17.10 -10.89 12.22
CA LEU A 60 16.36 -12.12 12.56
C LEU A 60 15.67 -12.04 13.92
N ASP A 61 16.14 -11.16 14.80
CA ASP A 61 15.75 -11.13 16.22
C ASP A 61 14.65 -10.09 16.49
N PHE A 62 13.60 -10.06 15.68
CA PHE A 62 12.44 -9.19 15.89
C PHE A 62 11.31 -9.93 16.59
N THR A 63 10.91 -9.43 17.77
CA THR A 63 9.77 -9.96 18.52
C THR A 63 8.50 -9.21 18.15
N GLN A 64 7.57 -9.91 17.48
CA GLN A 64 6.28 -9.34 17.09
C GLN A 64 5.52 -8.76 18.29
N THR A 65 5.18 -7.47 18.21
CA THR A 65 4.33 -6.77 19.18
C THR A 65 2.91 -6.60 18.66
N ARG A 66 2.72 -6.46 17.35
CA ARG A 66 1.40 -6.35 16.70
C ARG A 66 1.42 -6.81 15.25
N LYS A 67 0.24 -6.90 14.65
CA LYS A 67 0.02 -7.15 13.23
C LYS A 67 -0.76 -5.99 12.64
N ASP A 68 -0.25 -5.48 11.52
CA ASP A 68 -0.90 -4.40 10.78
C ASP A 68 -1.24 -4.91 9.38
N THR A 69 -2.48 -4.68 8.94
CA THR A 69 -2.89 -4.93 7.55
C THR A 69 -3.06 -3.59 6.87
N THR A 70 -2.41 -3.41 5.73
CA THR A 70 -2.61 -2.24 4.86
C THR A 70 -3.40 -2.66 3.63
N ASP A 71 -4.63 -2.15 3.53
CA ASP A 71 -5.50 -2.37 2.37
C ASP A 71 -5.46 -1.17 1.43
N PHE A 72 -5.17 -1.44 0.16
CA PHE A 72 -5.19 -0.47 -0.93
C PHE A 72 -6.53 -0.59 -1.65
N ILE A 73 -7.43 0.33 -1.38
CA ILE A 73 -8.81 0.31 -1.87
C ILE A 73 -9.01 1.27 -3.04
N ASP A 74 -10.12 1.08 -3.74
CA ASP A 74 -10.59 2.05 -4.72
C ASP A 74 -10.89 3.39 -4.00
N PRO A 75 -10.36 4.53 -4.48
CA PRO A 75 -10.71 5.85 -3.98
C PRO A 75 -12.21 6.12 -3.89
N GLU A 76 -13.03 5.55 -4.76
CA GLU A 76 -14.49 5.71 -4.73
C GLU A 76 -15.13 5.07 -3.50
N ASP A 77 -14.56 3.97 -3.00
CA ASP A 77 -15.03 3.25 -1.80
C ASP A 77 -14.61 3.95 -0.50
N SER A 78 -13.85 5.04 -0.57
CA SER A 78 -13.36 5.77 0.60
C SER A 78 -14.44 6.59 1.32
N GLY A 79 -15.53 6.95 0.65
CA GLY A 79 -16.59 7.80 1.19
C GLY A 79 -16.32 9.32 1.14
N TYR A 80 -15.20 9.77 0.55
CA TYR A 80 -14.78 11.18 0.57
C TYR A 80 -14.87 11.92 -0.77
N LYS A 81 -15.24 11.23 -1.85
CA LYS A 81 -15.39 11.83 -3.19
C LYS A 81 -16.41 12.96 -3.22
N SER A 82 -17.61 12.72 -2.66
CA SER A 82 -18.69 13.71 -2.69
C SER A 82 -18.33 14.98 -1.91
N SER A 83 -17.69 14.86 -0.74
CA SER A 83 -17.29 16.01 0.04
C SER A 83 -16.15 16.80 -0.62
N PHE A 84 -15.17 16.11 -1.21
CA PHE A 84 -14.14 16.73 -2.05
C PHE A 84 -14.73 17.52 -3.23
N CYS A 85 -15.69 16.93 -3.95
CA CYS A 85 -16.28 17.59 -5.11
C CYS A 85 -17.13 18.80 -4.71
N LEU A 86 -17.89 18.69 -3.61
CA LEU A 86 -18.70 19.80 -3.11
C LEU A 86 -17.84 20.96 -2.60
N SER A 87 -16.75 20.68 -1.86
CA SER A 87 -15.84 21.73 -1.35
C SER A 87 -15.13 22.49 -2.46
N ASN A 88 -14.87 21.83 -3.59
CA ASN A 88 -14.24 22.42 -4.77
C ASN A 88 -15.24 22.88 -5.86
N PHE A 89 -16.55 22.84 -5.60
CA PHE A 89 -17.60 23.20 -6.56
C PHE A 89 -17.58 22.40 -7.88
N TYR A 90 -17.06 21.18 -7.86
CA TYR A 90 -17.05 20.26 -9.01
C TYR A 90 -18.40 19.56 -9.17
N VAL A 91 -19.41 20.30 -9.65
CA VAL A 91 -20.79 19.79 -9.75
C VAL A 91 -20.98 18.83 -10.92
N PHE A 92 -20.46 19.16 -12.11
CA PHE A 92 -20.71 18.39 -13.34
C PHE A 92 -19.52 17.51 -13.77
N ASN A 93 -18.35 17.72 -13.18
CA ASN A 93 -17.10 17.06 -13.54
C ASN A 93 -16.41 16.39 -12.34
N CYS A 94 -17.16 16.12 -11.27
CA CYS A 94 -16.65 15.49 -10.04
C CYS A 94 -15.80 14.24 -10.30
N ASN A 95 -16.30 13.30 -11.11
CA ASN A 95 -15.57 12.07 -11.43
C ASN A 95 -14.19 12.37 -12.03
N SER A 96 -14.15 13.16 -13.11
CA SER A 96 -12.90 13.52 -13.78
C SER A 96 -11.92 14.23 -12.84
N LYS A 97 -12.41 15.15 -11.98
CA LYS A 97 -11.54 15.88 -11.05
C LYS A 97 -11.04 15.01 -9.90
N PHE A 98 -11.84 14.07 -9.45
CA PHE A 98 -11.43 13.12 -8.43
C PHE A 98 -10.39 12.12 -8.97
N ASP A 99 -10.56 11.68 -10.21
CA ASP A 99 -9.63 10.75 -10.88
C ASP A 99 -8.30 11.45 -11.25
N GLU A 100 -8.32 12.77 -11.48
CA GLU A 100 -7.10 13.58 -11.71
C GLU A 100 -6.18 13.60 -10.46
N VAL A 101 -6.76 13.47 -9.27
CA VAL A 101 -6.01 13.56 -8.00
C VAL A 101 -5.93 12.23 -7.26
N THR A 102 -6.65 11.18 -7.65
CA THR A 102 -6.63 9.89 -6.93
C THR A 102 -6.55 8.70 -7.88
N SER A 103 -5.83 7.66 -7.46
CA SER A 103 -5.79 6.36 -8.12
C SER A 103 -5.85 5.18 -7.14
N VAL A 104 -5.49 5.42 -5.87
CA VAL A 104 -5.56 4.43 -4.79
C VAL A 104 -5.79 5.13 -3.46
N ALA A 105 -6.51 4.48 -2.54
CA ALA A 105 -6.71 4.99 -1.20
C ALA A 105 -6.30 3.96 -0.15
N VAL A 106 -5.86 4.45 1.01
CA VAL A 106 -5.41 3.63 2.15
C VAL A 106 -6.08 4.12 3.41
N LYS A 107 -6.73 3.21 4.14
CA LYS A 107 -7.32 3.52 5.44
C LYS A 107 -6.20 3.76 6.45
N GLY A 108 -6.22 4.93 7.08
CA GLY A 108 -5.27 5.38 8.09
C GLY A 108 -5.76 5.09 9.51
N ALA A 109 -5.17 5.80 10.47
CA ALA A 109 -5.56 5.68 11.88
C ALA A 109 -7.03 6.09 12.10
N ASP A 110 -7.72 5.33 12.95
CA ASP A 110 -9.16 5.48 13.16
C ASP A 110 -9.56 6.78 13.87
N THR A 111 -8.64 7.41 14.62
CA THR A 111 -8.95 8.64 15.37
C THR A 111 -7.71 9.50 15.63
N LEU A 112 -7.81 10.82 15.38
CA LEU A 112 -6.95 11.87 15.91
C LEU A 112 -7.83 12.87 16.68
N GLY A 113 -7.46 13.23 17.91
CA GLY A 113 -8.25 14.13 18.75
C GLY A 113 -7.43 15.27 19.33
N PHE A 114 -7.98 16.48 19.28
CA PHE A 114 -7.44 17.67 19.95
C PHE A 114 -8.59 18.40 20.67
N GLY A 115 -8.69 18.23 21.99
CA GLY A 115 -9.78 18.83 22.78
C GLY A 115 -11.16 18.30 22.36
N GLU A 116 -12.08 19.20 22.00
CA GLU A 116 -13.44 18.86 21.55
C GLU A 116 -13.52 18.43 20.09
N ILE A 117 -12.44 18.61 19.30
CA ILE A 117 -12.40 18.22 17.89
C ILE A 117 -11.88 16.79 17.78
N LYS A 118 -12.68 15.94 17.13
CA LYS A 118 -12.30 14.56 16.81
C LYS A 118 -12.33 14.37 15.30
N ALA A 119 -11.18 14.01 14.72
CA ALA A 119 -11.08 13.51 13.37
C ALA A 119 -11.05 11.98 13.40
N GLU A 120 -11.93 11.34 12.66
CA GLU A 120 -12.11 9.89 12.60
C GLU A 120 -12.05 9.39 11.16
N ASN A 121 -11.93 8.07 10.99
CA ASN A 121 -12.01 7.40 9.69
C ASN A 121 -11.06 8.00 8.64
N ILE A 122 -9.83 8.31 9.04
CA ILE A 122 -8.88 8.98 8.16
C ILE A 122 -8.54 8.04 7.00
N VAL A 123 -8.64 8.52 5.77
CA VAL A 123 -8.26 7.80 4.56
C VAL A 123 -7.29 8.70 3.78
N ARG A 124 -6.15 8.16 3.40
CA ARG A 124 -5.18 8.85 2.54
C ARG A 124 -5.40 8.43 1.11
N HIS A 125 -5.37 9.38 0.18
CA HIS A 125 -5.52 9.14 -1.23
C HIS A 125 -4.25 9.53 -1.96
N TYR A 126 -3.93 8.73 -2.96
CA TYR A 126 -2.68 8.84 -3.69
C TYR A 126 -2.93 8.79 -5.17
N LEU A 127 -2.14 9.55 -5.91
CA LEU A 127 -2.01 9.44 -7.35
C LEU A 127 -0.74 8.65 -7.67
N LYS A 128 -0.91 7.50 -8.34
CA LYS A 128 0.15 6.63 -8.83
C LYS A 128 0.16 6.63 -10.34
N ASN A 129 1.33 6.89 -10.92
CA ASN A 129 1.59 6.72 -12.35
C ASN A 129 3.00 6.12 -12.53
N ASP A 130 3.43 5.94 -13.78
CA ASP A 130 4.71 5.32 -14.11
C ASP A 130 5.93 6.02 -13.50
N ASN A 131 5.80 7.31 -13.16
CA ASN A 131 6.90 8.13 -12.66
C ASN A 131 6.85 8.39 -11.15
N ALA A 132 5.67 8.31 -10.52
CA ALA A 132 5.54 8.74 -9.13
C ALA A 132 4.38 8.06 -8.38
N TYR A 133 4.56 7.98 -7.06
CA TYR A 133 3.51 7.71 -6.10
C TYR A 133 3.42 8.90 -5.13
N SER A 134 2.33 9.66 -5.20
CA SER A 134 2.18 10.92 -4.45
C SER A 134 0.90 10.92 -3.63
N GLU A 135 0.98 11.34 -2.37
CA GLU A 135 -0.18 11.62 -1.53
C GLU A 135 -0.76 12.98 -1.93
N THR A 136 -2.02 13.00 -2.30
CA THR A 136 -2.68 14.14 -2.96
C THR A 136 -3.91 14.62 -2.22
N MET A 137 -4.56 13.77 -1.44
CA MET A 137 -5.75 14.13 -0.68
C MET A 137 -5.83 13.32 0.62
N ILE A 138 -6.40 13.92 1.66
CA ILE A 138 -6.83 13.23 2.88
C ILE A 138 -8.34 13.35 3.02
N GLY A 139 -9.01 12.21 3.16
CA GLY A 139 -10.36 12.12 3.65
C GLY A 139 -10.40 11.93 5.16
N MET A 140 -11.27 12.63 5.87
CA MET A 140 -11.52 12.41 7.30
C MET A 140 -12.94 12.80 7.67
N THR A 141 -13.43 12.20 8.75
CA THR A 141 -14.71 12.57 9.35
C THR A 141 -14.46 13.44 10.57
N VAL A 142 -14.91 14.69 10.53
CA VAL A 142 -14.78 15.63 11.65
C VAL A 142 -16.08 15.65 12.43
N ALA A 143 -16.02 15.37 13.73
CA ALA A 143 -17.16 15.49 14.62
C ALA A 143 -17.16 16.85 15.33
N VAL A 144 -18.22 17.63 15.16
CA VAL A 144 -18.43 18.93 15.83
C VAL A 144 -19.82 18.93 16.46
N ASN A 145 -19.91 19.14 17.79
CA ASN A 145 -21.18 19.17 18.53
C ASN A 145 -22.11 17.95 18.27
N GLY A 146 -21.53 16.76 18.07
CA GLY A 146 -22.26 15.53 17.79
C GLY A 146 -22.67 15.32 16.32
N ILE A 147 -22.30 16.23 15.41
CA ILE A 147 -22.51 16.09 13.97
C ILE A 147 -21.21 15.61 13.33
N SER A 148 -21.26 14.48 12.61
CA SER A 148 -20.14 13.94 11.85
C SER A 148 -20.17 14.44 10.41
N ILE A 149 -19.11 15.13 9.99
CA ILE A 149 -18.98 15.76 8.68
C ILE A 149 -17.82 15.10 7.94
N PRO A 150 -18.04 14.39 6.82
CA PRO A 150 -16.95 13.89 5.98
C PRO A 150 -16.33 15.05 5.18
N VAL A 151 -15.01 15.12 5.17
CA VAL A 151 -14.25 16.18 4.49
C VAL A 151 -13.13 15.53 3.68
N GLY A 152 -13.10 15.82 2.37
CA GLY A 152 -11.99 15.49 1.49
C GLY A 152 -11.15 16.74 1.25
N ILE A 153 -9.89 16.70 1.65
CA ILE A 153 -8.96 17.84 1.66
C ILE A 153 -7.80 17.53 0.73
N GLU A 154 -7.72 18.27 -0.38
CA GLU A 154 -6.59 18.17 -1.30
C GLU A 154 -5.35 18.83 -0.69
N TYR A 155 -4.18 18.26 -0.96
CA TYR A 155 -2.93 18.93 -0.70
C TYR A 155 -2.80 20.11 -1.66
N GLU A 156 -2.46 21.29 -1.15
CA GLU A 156 -2.08 22.40 -2.02
C GLU A 156 -0.80 22.10 -2.82
N LYS A 157 0.05 21.23 -2.26
CA LYS A 157 1.19 20.63 -2.95
C LYS A 157 1.35 19.19 -2.48
N ALA A 158 1.14 18.24 -3.40
CA ALA A 158 1.19 16.80 -3.13
C ALA A 158 2.54 16.35 -2.55
N ASP A 159 2.52 15.36 -1.66
CA ASP A 159 3.74 14.70 -1.16
C ASP A 159 4.11 13.52 -2.07
N THR A 160 5.04 13.71 -2.99
CA THR A 160 5.63 12.61 -3.76
C THR A 160 6.50 11.74 -2.86
N GLN A 161 5.98 10.58 -2.48
CA GLN A 161 6.66 9.65 -1.58
C GLN A 161 7.72 8.81 -2.29
N LEU A 162 7.45 8.44 -3.55
CA LEU A 162 8.37 7.69 -4.41
C LEU A 162 8.42 8.30 -5.80
N ALA A 163 9.63 8.46 -6.35
CA ALA A 163 9.87 8.73 -7.75
C ALA A 163 10.36 7.44 -8.43
N PHE A 164 9.58 6.87 -9.35
CA PHE A 164 9.92 5.65 -10.06
C PHE A 164 10.84 5.90 -11.27
N PRO A 165 11.57 4.86 -11.72
CA PRO A 165 11.90 3.65 -10.96
C PRO A 165 12.83 3.98 -9.79
N LEU A 166 12.76 3.23 -8.69
CA LEU A 166 13.80 3.27 -7.66
C LEU A 166 14.95 2.39 -8.13
N ALA A 167 16.16 2.93 -8.13
CA ALA A 167 17.37 2.21 -8.51
C ALA A 167 18.52 2.69 -7.61
N PHE A 168 19.49 1.83 -7.37
CA PHE A 168 20.66 2.17 -6.56
C PHE A 168 21.35 3.46 -7.07
N GLY A 169 21.71 4.35 -6.16
CA GLY A 169 22.30 5.66 -6.44
C GLY A 169 21.29 6.76 -6.78
N LYS A 170 19.98 6.46 -6.90
CA LYS A 170 18.95 7.46 -7.13
C LYS A 170 18.71 8.31 -5.88
N VAL A 171 18.63 9.62 -6.07
CA VAL A 171 18.22 10.59 -5.06
C VAL A 171 17.09 11.45 -5.60
N ASP A 172 16.15 11.80 -4.73
CA ASP A 172 15.05 12.72 -5.06
C ASP A 172 14.61 13.53 -3.85
N SER A 173 13.80 14.55 -4.11
CA SER A 173 13.19 15.38 -3.07
C SER A 173 11.77 15.78 -3.45
N SER A 174 10.91 15.86 -2.44
CA SER A 174 9.54 16.34 -2.55
C SER A 174 9.30 17.42 -1.50
N GLU A 175 8.55 18.45 -1.87
CA GLU A 175 8.06 19.47 -0.95
C GLU A 175 6.54 19.35 -0.97
N SER A 176 5.89 19.42 0.18
CA SER A 176 4.45 19.23 0.31
C SER A 176 3.81 20.27 1.21
N ARG A 177 2.53 20.54 0.96
CA ARG A 177 1.72 21.45 1.78
C ARG A 177 0.30 20.95 1.90
N LEU A 178 -0.14 20.73 3.13
CA LEU A 178 -1.52 20.42 3.49
C LEU A 178 -2.06 21.51 4.40
N VAL A 179 -3.27 21.99 4.12
CA VAL A 179 -3.98 22.94 4.95
C VAL A 179 -5.38 22.41 5.24
N ILE A 180 -5.69 22.27 6.52
CA ILE A 180 -7.00 21.92 7.04
C ILE A 180 -7.55 23.18 7.70
N ASP A 181 -8.58 23.75 7.11
CA ASP A 181 -9.25 24.95 7.63
C ASP A 181 -10.67 24.60 8.06
N LEU A 182 -10.93 24.69 9.36
CA LEU A 182 -12.22 24.32 9.95
C LEU A 182 -13.12 25.54 10.19
N GLU A 183 -12.70 26.76 9.81
CA GLU A 183 -13.51 27.97 10.00
C GLU A 183 -14.84 27.87 9.23
N SER A 184 -14.79 27.24 8.05
CA SER A 184 -15.96 26.98 7.21
C SER A 184 -17.06 26.15 7.86
N ILE A 185 -16.74 25.35 8.89
CA ILE A 185 -17.68 24.53 9.67
C ILE A 185 -17.92 25.09 11.08
N GLY A 186 -17.58 26.37 11.31
CA GLY A 186 -17.82 27.08 12.57
C GLY A 186 -16.80 26.79 13.67
N VAL A 187 -15.64 26.23 13.32
CA VAL A 187 -14.57 25.93 14.28
C VAL A 187 -13.38 26.85 13.98
N ASN A 188 -13.00 27.70 14.93
CA ASN A 188 -11.86 28.62 14.78
C ASN A 188 -10.51 27.89 14.95
N ALA A 189 -10.27 26.88 14.11
CA ALA A 189 -9.08 26.06 14.10
C ALA A 189 -8.57 25.87 12.68
N ARG A 190 -7.26 26.03 12.50
CA ARG A 190 -6.58 25.78 11.23
C ARG A 190 -5.28 25.04 11.49
N ILE A 191 -5.04 23.99 10.73
CA ILE A 191 -3.84 23.16 10.79
C ILE A 191 -3.15 23.24 9.44
N ALA A 192 -1.88 23.62 9.43
CA ALA A 192 -1.06 23.62 8.24
C ALA A 192 0.17 22.75 8.45
N ARG A 193 0.48 21.88 7.50
CA ARG A 193 1.71 21.09 7.46
C ARG A 193 2.50 21.47 6.23
N ASN A 194 3.73 21.94 6.42
CA ASN A 194 4.71 22.07 5.36
C ASN A 194 5.72 20.93 5.52
N GLY A 195 5.89 20.12 4.49
CA GLY A 195 6.75 18.95 4.50
C GLY A 195 7.85 19.05 3.46
N ARG A 196 9.03 18.53 3.78
CA ARG A 196 10.10 18.25 2.83
C ARG A 196 10.58 16.83 3.01
N ARG A 197 10.58 16.05 1.95
CA ARG A 197 11.07 14.67 1.90
C ARG A 197 12.34 14.62 1.07
N LEU A 198 13.35 13.92 1.58
CA LEU A 198 14.57 13.56 0.85
C LEU A 198 14.67 12.05 0.80
N ASN A 199 14.73 11.48 -0.41
CA ASN A 199 14.92 10.05 -0.61
C ASN A 199 16.30 9.80 -1.21
N SER A 200 16.95 8.73 -0.75
CA SER A 200 18.21 8.23 -1.29
C SER A 200 18.18 6.71 -1.32
N VAL A 201 18.33 6.11 -2.49
CA VAL A 201 18.50 4.66 -2.64
C VAL A 201 19.99 4.35 -2.52
N ASP A 202 20.42 4.08 -1.29
CA ASP A 202 21.83 4.03 -0.90
C ASP A 202 22.36 2.61 -0.66
N GLY A 203 21.56 1.58 -0.85
CA GLY A 203 22.00 0.19 -0.73
C GLY A 203 21.41 -0.74 -1.78
N SER A 204 22.15 -1.77 -2.16
CA SER A 204 21.64 -2.94 -2.86
C SER A 204 22.26 -4.22 -2.31
N GLY A 205 21.53 -5.34 -2.35
CA GLY A 205 22.06 -6.63 -1.94
C GLY A 205 21.01 -7.60 -1.41
N THR A 206 21.37 -8.38 -0.38
CA THR A 206 20.54 -9.43 0.22
C THR A 206 20.03 -9.01 1.58
N LEU A 207 18.75 -9.28 1.84
CA LEU A 207 18.10 -9.04 3.13
C LEU A 207 17.57 -10.34 3.73
N LYS A 208 17.87 -10.60 5.00
CA LYS A 208 17.22 -11.64 5.80
C LYS A 208 16.35 -11.03 6.87
N THR A 209 15.09 -11.47 6.93
CA THR A 209 14.13 -11.14 7.98
C THR A 209 13.59 -12.43 8.59
N PRO A 210 12.78 -12.38 9.67
CA PRO A 210 12.14 -13.58 10.20
C PRO A 210 11.20 -14.26 9.19
N ALA A 211 10.69 -13.50 8.20
CA ALA A 211 9.84 -14.03 7.14
C ALA A 211 10.63 -14.81 6.07
N GLY A 212 11.92 -14.52 5.86
CA GLY A 212 12.73 -15.21 4.86
C GLY A 212 13.93 -14.42 4.34
N THR A 213 14.50 -14.89 3.23
CA THR A 213 15.65 -14.28 2.55
C THR A 213 15.23 -13.69 1.21
N TYR A 214 15.61 -12.44 0.97
CA TYR A 214 15.40 -11.69 -0.26
C TYR A 214 16.74 -11.43 -0.92
N ASN A 215 17.01 -12.08 -2.06
CA ASN A 215 18.35 -12.06 -2.70
C ASN A 215 18.63 -10.80 -3.51
N ASN A 216 17.60 -10.10 -3.97
CA ASN A 216 17.71 -8.92 -4.82
C ASN A 216 16.87 -7.79 -4.23
N VAL A 217 17.52 -6.89 -3.50
CA VAL A 217 16.88 -5.84 -2.70
C VAL A 217 17.60 -4.51 -2.91
N ILE A 218 16.83 -3.43 -2.98
CA ILE A 218 17.34 -2.06 -2.82
C ILE A 218 16.89 -1.48 -1.49
N LYS A 219 17.77 -0.71 -0.86
CA LYS A 219 17.52 0.02 0.37
C LYS A 219 17.39 1.50 0.06
N MET A 220 16.31 2.11 0.55
CA MET A 220 16.05 3.53 0.47
C MET A 220 16.01 4.13 1.87
N LYS A 221 16.80 5.16 2.10
CA LYS A 221 16.69 6.06 3.25
C LYS A 221 15.81 7.25 2.88
N THR A 222 14.89 7.60 3.78
CA THR A 222 14.03 8.77 3.64
C THR A 222 14.16 9.65 4.89
N LEU A 223 14.42 10.95 4.68
CA LEU A 223 14.29 11.98 5.72
C LEU A 223 13.05 12.82 5.44
N ILE A 224 12.23 13.07 6.46
CA ILE A 224 10.99 13.86 6.35
C ILE A 224 11.04 14.99 7.38
N PHE A 225 11.17 16.21 6.90
CA PHE A 225 11.13 17.43 7.70
C PHE A 225 9.71 17.99 7.66
N ASN A 226 9.01 18.00 8.78
CA ASN A 226 7.67 18.57 8.89
C ASN A 226 7.66 19.78 9.80
N MET A 227 6.96 20.82 9.37
CA MET A 227 6.57 21.96 10.19
C MET A 227 5.05 22.01 10.25
N ASP A 228 4.51 21.57 11.39
CA ASP A 228 3.10 21.64 11.71
C ASP A 228 2.80 22.96 12.42
N THR A 229 1.78 23.67 11.96
CA THR A 229 1.32 24.91 12.56
C THR A 229 -0.16 24.77 12.86
N THR A 230 -0.51 24.75 14.14
CA THR A 230 -1.90 24.77 14.59
C THR A 230 -2.24 26.17 15.08
N SER A 231 -3.28 26.77 14.52
CA SER A 231 -3.87 27.99 15.07
C SER A 231 -5.24 27.70 15.66
N TYR A 232 -5.48 28.19 16.88
CA TYR A 232 -6.74 28.07 17.60
C TYR A 232 -6.98 29.35 18.41
N ASP A 233 -8.14 29.99 18.24
CA ASP A 233 -8.51 31.23 18.93
C ASP A 233 -7.39 32.29 18.92
N SER A 234 -6.85 32.55 17.72
CA SER A 234 -5.75 33.50 17.44
C SER A 234 -4.36 33.13 18.01
N SER A 235 -4.25 32.03 18.77
CA SER A 235 -2.96 31.49 19.21
C SER A 235 -2.37 30.60 18.14
N ILE A 236 -1.03 30.64 17.94
CA ILE A 236 -0.32 29.85 16.93
C ILE A 236 0.73 28.98 17.61
N PHE A 237 0.73 27.69 17.31
CA PHE A 237 1.63 26.68 17.87
C PHE A 237 2.38 25.96 16.74
N PRO A 238 3.62 26.37 16.42
CA PRO A 238 4.45 25.67 15.46
C PRO A 238 5.23 24.52 16.14
N ILE A 239 5.26 23.35 15.50
CA ILE A 239 6.02 22.18 15.91
C ILE A 239 6.81 21.69 14.71
N SER A 240 8.13 21.57 14.88
CA SER A 240 9.01 20.99 13.85
C SER A 240 9.41 19.58 14.26
N THR A 241 9.32 18.64 13.32
CA THR A 241 9.73 17.24 13.52
C THR A 241 10.57 16.78 12.33
N THR A 242 11.57 15.94 12.59
CA THR A 242 12.33 15.25 11.56
C THR A 242 12.17 13.75 11.78
N MET A 243 11.64 13.05 10.79
CA MET A 243 11.49 11.60 10.80
C MET A 243 12.51 10.96 9.87
N VAL A 244 12.91 9.75 10.19
CA VAL A 244 13.76 8.90 9.34
C VAL A 244 13.06 7.58 9.08
N GLU A 245 13.11 7.13 7.83
CA GLU A 245 12.64 5.80 7.42
C GLU A 245 13.75 5.10 6.63
N TYR A 246 13.94 3.82 6.90
CA TYR A 246 14.70 2.90 6.08
C TYR A 246 13.76 1.87 5.48
N LYS A 247 13.74 1.74 4.16
CA LYS A 247 12.80 0.88 3.43
C LYS A 247 13.56 -0.01 2.47
N TRP A 248 13.33 -1.32 2.55
CA TRP A 248 13.89 -2.31 1.65
C TRP A 248 12.83 -2.77 0.67
N TYR A 249 13.09 -2.65 -0.63
CA TYR A 249 12.22 -3.10 -1.70
C TYR A 249 12.86 -4.30 -2.38
N ALA A 250 12.09 -5.38 -2.52
CA ALA A 250 12.55 -6.61 -3.15
C ALA A 250 11.76 -6.90 -4.43
N GLU A 251 12.39 -7.63 -5.34
CA GLU A 251 11.76 -8.07 -6.58
C GLU A 251 10.54 -8.99 -6.29
N GLY A 252 9.42 -8.72 -6.95
CA GLY A 252 8.19 -9.52 -6.80
C GLY A 252 7.31 -9.14 -5.60
N PHE A 253 7.65 -8.08 -4.86
CA PHE A 253 6.88 -7.61 -3.70
C PHE A 253 6.25 -6.24 -3.94
N SER A 254 4.99 -6.11 -3.54
CA SER A 254 4.32 -4.82 -3.46
C SER A 254 4.76 -4.08 -2.19
N GLY A 255 5.28 -2.86 -2.32
CA GLY A 255 5.80 -2.09 -1.20
C GLY A 255 7.10 -2.63 -0.58
N PRO A 256 7.54 -2.04 0.55
CA PRO A 256 8.76 -2.45 1.22
C PRO A 256 8.58 -3.78 1.97
N VAL A 257 9.53 -4.71 1.81
CA VAL A 257 9.55 -6.00 2.55
C VAL A 257 10.02 -5.85 3.99
N LEU A 258 10.77 -4.78 4.28
CA LEU A 258 11.15 -4.34 5.61
C LEU A 258 11.12 -2.81 5.65
N GLN A 259 10.62 -2.25 6.73
CA GLN A 259 10.68 -0.82 7.02
C GLN A 259 11.05 -0.60 8.49
N ALA A 260 12.01 0.27 8.73
CA ALA A 260 12.35 0.79 10.06
C ALA A 260 12.05 2.29 10.10
N SER A 261 11.35 2.75 11.13
CA SER A 261 10.86 4.13 11.24
C SER A 261 11.22 4.73 12.59
N GLY A 262 11.55 6.01 12.59
CA GLY A 262 11.96 6.72 13.80
C GLY A 262 11.99 8.24 13.65
N VAL A 263 12.60 8.89 14.62
CA VAL A 263 12.78 10.35 14.67
C VAL A 263 14.27 10.70 14.72
N VAL A 264 14.61 11.89 14.26
CA VAL A 264 15.95 12.47 14.42
C VAL A 264 15.92 13.45 15.58
N LEU A 265 16.75 13.21 16.60
CA LEU A 265 16.89 14.05 17.78
C LEU A 265 18.33 14.56 17.86
N GLY A 266 18.53 15.83 17.48
CA GLY A 266 19.88 16.38 17.31
C GLY A 266 20.60 15.67 16.16
N ASP A 267 21.75 15.08 16.45
CA ASP A 267 22.56 14.33 15.48
C ASP A 267 22.27 12.82 15.48
N SER A 268 21.32 12.35 16.31
CA SER A 268 21.03 10.93 16.49
C SER A 268 19.71 10.52 15.86
N GLU A 269 19.71 9.36 15.21
CA GLU A 269 18.50 8.68 14.73
C GLU A 269 18.01 7.71 15.80
N VAL A 270 16.74 7.84 16.18
CA VAL A 270 16.08 7.00 17.18
C VAL A 270 14.96 6.22 16.49
N ILE A 271 15.26 4.97 16.13
CA ILE A 271 14.31 4.05 15.52
C ILE A 271 13.44 3.44 16.61
N SER A 272 12.11 3.58 16.47
CA SER A 272 11.13 3.12 17.45
C SER A 272 10.25 1.99 16.94
N GLU A 273 10.22 1.76 15.62
CA GLU A 273 9.36 0.76 15.01
C GLU A 273 10.06 0.08 13.83
N VAL A 274 9.87 -1.24 13.74
CA VAL A 274 10.23 -2.03 12.57
C VAL A 274 9.02 -2.86 12.15
N ARG A 275 8.75 -2.90 10.85
CA ARG A 275 7.72 -3.74 10.24
C ARG A 275 8.29 -4.53 9.08
N TYR A 276 7.92 -5.80 8.95
CA TYR A 276 8.30 -6.64 7.82
C TYR A 276 7.10 -7.39 7.26
N GLN A 277 7.11 -7.64 5.95
CA GLN A 277 6.05 -8.42 5.31
C GLN A 277 6.14 -9.89 5.73
N LYS A 278 5.02 -10.46 6.13
CA LYS A 278 4.95 -11.83 6.67
C LYS A 278 5.19 -12.92 5.61
N ASN A 279 4.82 -12.67 4.36
CA ASN A 279 4.92 -13.65 3.29
C ASN A 279 6.19 -13.37 2.48
N ALA A 280 7.31 -14.03 2.77
CA ALA A 280 8.49 -14.02 1.89
C ALA A 280 8.37 -14.98 0.70
N GLU A 281 7.25 -15.72 0.59
CA GLU A 281 6.97 -16.48 -0.61
C GLU A 281 6.73 -15.51 -1.76
N VAL A 282 7.72 -15.47 -2.64
CA VAL A 282 7.73 -14.78 -3.92
C VAL A 282 6.34 -14.90 -4.54
N SER A 283 5.58 -13.81 -4.53
CA SER A 283 4.44 -13.67 -5.42
C SER A 283 4.99 -13.48 -6.83
N SER A 284 5.48 -14.56 -7.43
CA SER A 284 5.68 -14.70 -8.86
C SER A 284 4.32 -14.78 -9.55
N LEU A 285 3.53 -13.73 -9.36
CA LEU A 285 2.37 -13.39 -10.15
C LEU A 285 2.62 -11.96 -10.62
N SER A 286 3.55 -11.84 -11.55
CA SER A 286 3.46 -10.80 -12.57
C SER A 286 2.05 -10.84 -13.15
N ASN A 287 1.38 -9.68 -13.19
CA ASN A 287 0.04 -9.42 -13.71
C ASN A 287 -1.15 -9.83 -12.81
N VAL A 288 -1.47 -8.97 -11.84
CA VAL A 288 -2.88 -8.69 -11.53
C VAL A 288 -3.13 -7.19 -11.64
N ALA A 289 -2.91 -6.67 -12.84
CA ALA A 289 -3.50 -5.42 -13.28
C ALA A 289 -4.25 -5.67 -14.60
N LYS A 290 -5.36 -6.43 -14.51
CA LYS A 290 -6.67 -6.04 -15.07
C LYS A 290 -7.74 -7.11 -14.87
N ALA A 291 -8.87 -6.61 -14.37
CA ALA A 291 -10.25 -6.96 -14.67
C ALA A 291 -10.97 -8.04 -13.82
N ASN A 292 -12.21 -7.68 -13.48
CA ASN A 292 -13.27 -8.58 -13.07
C ASN A 292 -13.56 -9.57 -14.22
N ASN A 293 -12.70 -10.56 -14.42
CA ASN A 293 -12.87 -11.58 -15.46
C ASN A 293 -13.79 -12.71 -15.01
N VAL A 294 -14.22 -12.68 -13.75
CA VAL A 294 -15.24 -13.58 -13.22
C VAL A 294 -16.42 -12.78 -12.69
N ALA A 295 -17.56 -12.93 -13.35
CA ALA A 295 -18.84 -12.40 -12.92
C ALA A 295 -19.58 -13.45 -12.09
N ILE A 296 -20.02 -13.07 -10.88
CA ILE A 296 -20.80 -13.92 -9.98
C ILE A 296 -22.16 -13.25 -9.75
N PHE A 297 -23.24 -13.86 -10.24
CA PHE A 297 -24.56 -13.24 -10.20
C PHE A 297 -25.72 -14.26 -10.16
N PRO A 298 -26.86 -13.88 -9.59
CA PRO A 298 -27.06 -12.67 -8.80
C PRO A 298 -26.32 -12.75 -7.46
N ASN A 299 -25.94 -11.61 -6.89
CA ASN A 299 -25.47 -11.53 -5.51
C ASN A 299 -26.07 -10.26 -4.89
N PRO A 300 -27.03 -10.35 -3.96
CA PRO A 300 -27.49 -11.57 -3.27
C PRO A 300 -28.25 -12.60 -4.15
N PHE A 301 -28.30 -13.87 -3.73
CA PHE A 301 -29.02 -14.96 -4.42
C PHE A 301 -29.91 -15.75 -3.47
N HIS A 302 -30.93 -16.43 -4.02
CA HIS A 302 -31.83 -17.31 -3.25
C HIS A 302 -31.44 -18.78 -3.37
N SER A 303 -31.45 -19.32 -4.59
CA SER A 303 -31.23 -20.75 -4.82
C SER A 303 -30.18 -21.06 -5.88
N GLU A 304 -29.88 -20.11 -6.77
CA GLU A 304 -29.00 -20.31 -7.92
C GLU A 304 -27.99 -19.18 -8.02
N LEU A 305 -26.75 -19.55 -8.31
CA LEU A 305 -25.62 -18.63 -8.47
C LEU A 305 -24.88 -18.99 -9.76
N ASN A 306 -24.79 -18.02 -10.68
CA ASN A 306 -24.05 -18.16 -11.93
C ASN A 306 -22.66 -17.59 -11.77
N ILE A 307 -21.68 -18.33 -12.26
CA ILE A 307 -20.27 -17.98 -12.28
C ILE A 307 -19.82 -18.01 -13.73
N ARG A 308 -19.39 -16.87 -14.26
CA ARG A 308 -18.89 -16.75 -15.62
C ARG A 308 -17.49 -16.18 -15.62
N SER A 309 -16.53 -16.96 -16.09
CA SER A 309 -15.15 -16.57 -16.37
C SER A 309 -14.99 -16.22 -17.85
N THR A 310 -14.22 -15.20 -18.18
CA THR A 310 -13.85 -14.87 -19.58
C THR A 310 -12.49 -15.41 -19.99
N ASP A 311 -11.66 -15.79 -19.03
CA ASP A 311 -10.21 -15.94 -19.24
C ASP A 311 -9.68 -17.34 -18.92
N PHE A 312 -10.45 -18.13 -18.18
CA PHE A 312 -10.04 -19.46 -17.74
C PHE A 312 -11.25 -20.37 -17.51
N GLU A 313 -11.03 -21.67 -17.62
CA GLU A 313 -12.00 -22.68 -17.21
C GLU A 313 -11.92 -22.88 -15.70
N VAL A 314 -13.09 -22.98 -15.07
CA VAL A 314 -13.21 -23.24 -13.64
C VAL A 314 -13.11 -24.74 -13.43
N ASP A 315 -12.21 -25.16 -12.53
CA ASP A 315 -12.03 -26.56 -12.13
C ASP A 315 -12.90 -26.90 -10.91
N GLU A 316 -12.96 -25.98 -9.95
CA GLU A 316 -13.61 -26.22 -8.68
C GLU A 316 -14.16 -24.92 -8.07
N ILE A 317 -15.35 -25.02 -7.50
CA ILE A 317 -16.02 -23.95 -6.76
C ILE A 317 -16.25 -24.45 -5.34
N LYS A 318 -15.72 -23.73 -4.35
CA LYS A 318 -15.94 -23.99 -2.93
C LYS A 318 -16.63 -22.81 -2.26
N ILE A 319 -17.54 -23.06 -1.33
CA ILE A 319 -18.16 -22.03 -0.51
C ILE A 319 -17.86 -22.31 0.96
N TYR A 320 -17.41 -21.27 1.66
CA TYR A 320 -17.05 -21.31 3.07
C TYR A 320 -17.98 -20.41 3.89
N ASN A 321 -18.34 -20.84 5.08
CA ASN A 321 -19.04 -19.99 6.04
C ASN A 321 -18.08 -18.99 6.72
N VAL A 322 -18.62 -18.09 7.54
CA VAL A 322 -17.83 -17.08 8.27
C VAL A 322 -16.82 -17.66 9.27
N LEU A 323 -16.93 -18.94 9.62
CA LEU A 323 -15.98 -19.67 10.47
C LEU A 323 -14.89 -20.38 9.66
N GLY A 324 -14.86 -20.20 8.34
CA GLY A 324 -13.88 -20.84 7.44
C GLY A 324 -14.17 -22.31 7.14
N GLN A 325 -15.34 -22.83 7.50
CA GLN A 325 -15.73 -24.21 7.20
C GLN A 325 -16.28 -24.29 5.76
N CYS A 326 -15.79 -25.25 4.98
CA CYS A 326 -16.33 -25.52 3.64
C CYS A 326 -17.73 -26.13 3.77
N VAL A 327 -18.74 -25.44 3.25
CA VAL A 327 -20.16 -25.84 3.31
C VAL A 327 -20.72 -26.29 1.96
N PHE A 328 -19.98 -26.07 0.87
CA PHE A 328 -20.34 -26.52 -0.47
C PHE A 328 -19.07 -26.67 -1.33
N SER A 329 -19.03 -27.68 -2.20
CA SER A 329 -17.96 -27.92 -3.17
C SER A 329 -18.58 -28.45 -4.46
N HIS A 330 -18.07 -27.99 -5.60
CA HIS A 330 -18.53 -28.42 -6.92
C HIS A 330 -17.36 -28.37 -7.91
N GLU A 331 -17.04 -29.50 -8.52
CA GLU A 331 -16.07 -29.60 -9.60
C GLU A 331 -16.76 -29.34 -10.94
N THR A 332 -16.08 -28.65 -11.83
CA THR A 332 -16.54 -28.31 -13.18
C THR A 332 -15.33 -28.15 -14.09
N GLU A 333 -15.52 -28.08 -15.40
CA GLU A 333 -14.45 -27.77 -16.37
C GLU A 333 -15.10 -26.87 -17.43
N SER A 334 -15.45 -25.66 -17.00
CA SER A 334 -16.23 -24.73 -17.83
C SER A 334 -15.93 -23.29 -17.46
N ASN A 335 -15.99 -22.41 -18.46
CA ASN A 335 -15.93 -20.96 -18.25
C ASN A 335 -17.29 -20.37 -17.84
N HIS A 336 -18.37 -21.15 -17.83
CA HIS A 336 -19.68 -20.75 -17.33
C HIS A 336 -20.36 -21.91 -16.61
N THR A 337 -20.65 -21.71 -15.33
CA THR A 337 -21.24 -22.72 -14.45
C THR A 337 -22.32 -22.10 -13.58
N SER A 338 -23.48 -22.75 -13.51
CA SER A 338 -24.55 -22.43 -12.57
C SER A 338 -24.60 -23.47 -11.46
N ILE A 339 -24.63 -23.02 -10.20
CA ILE A 339 -24.69 -23.88 -9.02
C ILE A 339 -25.90 -23.54 -8.16
N GLN A 340 -26.40 -24.54 -7.40
CA GLN A 340 -27.53 -24.37 -6.49
C GLN A 340 -27.20 -24.79 -5.06
N PRO A 341 -26.36 -24.03 -4.34
CA PRO A 341 -25.96 -24.38 -2.99
C PRO A 341 -27.11 -24.14 -2.02
N LYS A 342 -27.46 -25.16 -1.22
CA LYS A 342 -28.51 -25.07 -0.19
C LYS A 342 -27.96 -24.41 1.07
N LEU A 343 -27.83 -23.08 1.05
CA LEU A 343 -27.30 -22.29 2.16
C LEU A 343 -28.44 -21.70 3.00
N LYS A 344 -28.14 -21.39 4.27
CA LYS A 344 -29.03 -20.57 5.11
C LYS A 344 -28.81 -19.10 4.76
N THR A 345 -29.78 -18.25 5.06
CA THR A 345 -29.63 -16.80 4.94
C THR A 345 -28.40 -16.31 5.69
N GLY A 346 -27.49 -15.60 5.01
CA GLY A 346 -26.24 -15.16 5.60
C GLY A 346 -25.12 -14.88 4.59
N TYR A 347 -23.94 -14.54 5.14
CA TYR A 347 -22.74 -14.25 4.36
C TYR A 347 -21.84 -15.47 4.23
N TYR A 348 -21.26 -15.64 3.05
CA TYR A 348 -20.33 -16.72 2.72
C TYR A 348 -19.18 -16.21 1.84
N PHE A 349 -18.11 -16.98 1.78
CA PHE A 349 -16.98 -16.75 0.87
C PHE A 349 -16.97 -17.83 -0.21
N LEU A 350 -17.12 -17.43 -1.46
CA LEU A 350 -16.96 -18.30 -2.63
C LEU A 350 -15.51 -18.22 -3.11
N VAL A 351 -14.90 -19.38 -3.31
CA VAL A 351 -13.54 -19.56 -3.81
C VAL A 351 -13.60 -20.37 -5.09
N ILE A 352 -12.94 -19.90 -6.15
CA ILE A 352 -12.87 -20.58 -7.45
C ILE A 352 -11.44 -21.01 -7.68
N TYR A 353 -11.26 -22.23 -8.18
CA TYR A 353 -9.99 -22.81 -8.57
C TYR A 353 -9.95 -23.04 -10.08
N SER A 354 -8.75 -22.93 -10.64
CA SER A 354 -8.42 -23.19 -12.04
C SER A 354 -6.97 -23.68 -12.10
N ASP A 355 -6.68 -24.67 -12.94
CA ASP A 355 -5.43 -25.44 -12.97
C ASP A 355 -4.95 -25.91 -11.59
N GLY A 356 -5.89 -26.36 -10.74
CA GLY A 356 -5.64 -26.79 -9.37
C GLY A 356 -5.14 -25.69 -8.41
N LYS A 357 -5.14 -24.42 -8.85
CA LYS A 357 -4.74 -23.25 -8.05
C LYS A 357 -5.93 -22.36 -7.75
N ARG A 358 -5.88 -21.66 -6.62
CA ARG A 358 -6.94 -20.71 -6.23
C ARG A 358 -6.90 -19.49 -7.17
N ALA A 359 -7.95 -19.32 -7.97
CA ALA A 359 -8.09 -18.24 -8.94
C ALA A 359 -8.72 -16.98 -8.33
N ILE A 360 -9.81 -17.11 -7.55
CA ILE A 360 -10.52 -15.95 -6.99
C ILE A 360 -11.17 -16.25 -5.63
N THR A 361 -11.41 -15.21 -4.84
CA THR A 361 -12.28 -15.25 -3.66
C THR A 361 -13.24 -14.06 -3.68
N ARG A 362 -14.53 -14.32 -3.43
CA ARG A 362 -15.60 -13.31 -3.44
C ARG A 362 -16.58 -13.54 -2.29
N LYS A 363 -17.04 -12.45 -1.68
CA LYS A 363 -18.13 -12.48 -0.70
C LYS A 363 -19.47 -12.65 -1.44
N ILE A 364 -20.29 -13.60 -1.01
CA ILE A 364 -21.65 -13.82 -1.52
C ILE A 364 -22.66 -13.77 -0.38
N THR A 365 -23.89 -13.35 -0.70
CA THR A 365 -25.00 -13.23 0.25
C THR A 365 -26.14 -14.16 -0.18
N SER A 366 -26.48 -15.13 0.67
CA SER A 366 -27.66 -15.98 0.50
C SER A 366 -28.85 -15.34 1.20
N LEU A 367 -29.99 -15.23 0.52
CA LEU A 367 -31.25 -14.68 1.05
C LEU A 367 -32.25 -15.78 1.41
#